data_AF-A0ABD1LV61-F1
#
_entry.id   AF-A0ABD1LV61-F1
#
_cell.length_a   1.000
_cell.length_b   1.000
_cell.length_c   1.000
_cell.angle_alpha   90.00
_cell.angle_beta   90.00
_cell.angle_gamma   90.00
#
_symmetry.space_group_name_H-M   'P 1'
#
loop_
_entity.id
_entity.type
_entity.pdbx_description
1 polymer ?
#
loop_
_entity_poly.entity_id
_entity_poly.type
_entity_poly.pdbx_seq_one_letter_code
_entity_poly.pdbx_strand_id
1 'polypeptide(L)'
;MDPETAERLSQIEKEIQNIDNEKAQRQQTLAAFWEHLPPIDPEVVAKFMQELRDRIRALEDRKRALLLEQEVLIVRAAADAAPPPNPPRNEH
;
A
#
# COMPACT_ATOMS: atom_id res chain seq x y z
N MET A 1 -19.63 8.99 -9.52
CA MET A 1 -18.39 8.78 -8.74
C MET A 1 -18.06 10.11 -8.09
N ASP A 2 -18.11 10.17 -6.77
CA ASP A 2 -17.92 11.40 -6.02
C ASP A 2 -16.47 11.92 -6.15
N PRO A 3 -16.27 13.24 -6.30
CA PRO A 3 -14.95 13.83 -6.51
C PRO A 3 -14.00 13.57 -5.32
N GLU A 4 -14.55 13.44 -4.11
CA GLU A 4 -13.79 13.10 -2.89
C GLU A 4 -13.20 11.67 -2.96
N THR A 5 -13.95 10.72 -3.51
CA THR A 5 -13.50 9.33 -3.72
C THR A 5 -12.38 9.26 -4.75
N ALA A 6 -12.45 10.07 -5.82
CA ALA A 6 -11.42 10.13 -6.85
C ALA A 6 -10.11 10.77 -6.33
N GLU A 7 -10.21 11.84 -5.52
CA GLU A 7 -9.05 12.48 -4.91
C GLU A 7 -8.34 11.55 -3.91
N ARG A 8 -9.12 10.81 -3.11
CA ARG A 8 -8.58 9.84 -2.15
C ARG A 8 -7.86 8.69 -2.84
N LEU A 9 -8.42 8.15 -3.93
CA LEU A 9 -7.77 7.12 -4.73
C LEU A 9 -6.42 7.58 -5.29
N SER A 10 -6.34 8.83 -5.78
CA SER A 10 -5.09 9.39 -6.29
C SER A 10 -4.02 9.57 -5.20
N GLN A 11 -4.42 9.94 -3.98
CA GLN A 11 -3.50 10.01 -2.83
C GLN A 11 -2.96 8.62 -2.46
N ILE A 12 -3.83 7.62 -2.40
CA ILE A 12 -3.45 6.23 -2.10
C ILE A 12 -2.44 5.71 -3.13
N GLU A 13 -2.65 5.99 -4.41
CA GLU A 13 -1.75 5.57 -5.48
C GLU A 13 -0.35 6.21 -5.35
N LYS A 14 -0.29 7.50 -5.01
CA LYS A 14 0.98 8.19 -4.70
C LYS A 14 1.66 7.62 -3.45
N GLU A 15 0.92 7.34 -2.40
CA GLU A 15 1.47 6.73 -1.17
C GLU A 15 2.07 5.34 -1.47
N ILE A 16 1.39 4.51 -2.25
CA ILE A 16 1.87 3.19 -2.66
C ILE A 16 3.18 3.32 -3.45
N GLN A 17 3.22 4.23 -4.41
CA GLN A 17 4.42 4.43 -5.23
C GLN A 17 5.61 4.95 -4.43
N ASN A 18 5.36 5.82 -3.44
CA ASN A 18 6.39 6.27 -2.52
C ASN A 18 6.92 5.12 -1.65
N ILE A 19 6.03 4.26 -1.15
CA ILE A 19 6.41 3.06 -0.37
C ILE A 19 7.26 2.11 -1.21
N ASP A 20 6.90 1.85 -2.47
CA ASP A 20 7.67 0.95 -3.34
C ASP A 20 9.05 1.52 -3.67
N ASN A 21 9.17 2.84 -3.93
CA ASN A 21 10.46 3.50 -4.11
C ASN A 21 11.34 3.43 -2.85
N GLU A 22 10.76 3.72 -1.69
CA GLU A 22 11.45 3.64 -0.41
C GLU A 22 11.92 2.22 -0.08
N LYS A 23 11.12 1.21 -0.44
CA LYS A 23 11.50 -0.20 -0.28
C LYS A 23 12.67 -0.56 -1.20
N ALA A 24 12.61 -0.17 -2.47
CA ALA A 24 13.67 -0.41 -3.44
C ALA A 24 14.99 0.24 -3.00
N GLN A 25 14.94 1.48 -2.52
CA GLN A 25 16.13 2.20 -2.05
C GLN A 25 16.76 1.50 -0.84
N ARG A 26 15.96 1.06 0.13
CA ARG A 26 16.46 0.32 1.31
C ARG A 26 17.04 -1.04 0.94
N GLN A 27 16.44 -1.75 -0.01
CA GLN A 27 16.98 -3.01 -0.53
C GLN A 27 18.33 -2.79 -1.23
N GLN A 28 18.47 -1.72 -2.01
CA GLN A 28 19.74 -1.36 -2.65
C GLN A 28 20.82 -0.99 -1.63
N THR A 29 20.48 -0.21 -0.59
CA THR A 29 21.40 0.08 0.51
C THR A 29 21.84 -1.19 1.23
N LEU A 30 20.92 -2.11 1.48
CA LEU A 30 21.24 -3.39 2.10
C LEU A 30 22.18 -4.23 1.22
N ALA A 31 21.91 -4.32 -0.08
CA ALA A 31 22.77 -5.03 -1.04
C ALA A 31 24.20 -4.44 -1.07
N ALA A 32 24.32 -3.11 -1.10
CA ALA A 32 25.62 -2.43 -1.05
C ALA A 32 26.37 -2.69 0.28
N PHE A 33 25.63 -2.75 1.39
CA PHE A 33 26.21 -3.10 2.69
C PHE A 33 26.74 -4.54 2.73
N TRP A 34 26.05 -5.48 2.06
CA TRP A 34 26.52 -6.87 1.92
C TRP A 34 27.75 -7.00 1.03
N GLU A 35 27.83 -6.23 -0.05
CA GLU A 35 28.95 -6.25 -1.00
C GLU A 35 30.25 -5.71 -0.38
N HIS A 36 30.12 -4.82 0.61
CA HIS A 36 31.24 -4.19 1.30
C HIS A 36 31.10 -4.35 2.82
N LEU A 37 31.01 -5.61 3.29
CA LEU A 37 30.92 -5.89 4.72
C LEU A 37 32.13 -5.28 5.45
N PRO A 38 31.95 -4.17 6.19
CA PRO A 38 33.06 -3.61 6.96
C PRO A 38 33.35 -4.56 8.11
N PRO A 39 34.58 -4.54 8.69
CA PRO A 39 34.90 -5.32 9.88
C PRO A 39 34.16 -4.71 11.10
N ILE A 40 32.85 -4.87 11.12
CA ILE A 40 31.92 -4.46 12.16
C ILE A 40 31.51 -5.72 12.93
N ASP A 41 31.30 -5.55 14.22
CA ASP A 41 30.81 -6.58 15.12
C ASP A 41 29.55 -7.26 14.53
N PRO A 42 29.53 -8.60 14.38
CA PRO A 42 28.39 -9.34 13.86
C PRO A 42 27.09 -9.10 14.64
N GLU A 43 27.13 -8.75 15.94
CA GLU A 43 25.92 -8.39 16.70
C GLU A 43 25.28 -7.08 16.21
N VAL A 44 26.11 -6.09 15.82
CA VAL A 44 25.62 -4.81 15.30
C VAL A 44 24.97 -5.01 13.93
N VAL A 45 25.58 -5.84 13.08
CA VAL A 45 25.02 -6.21 11.77
C VAL A 45 23.69 -6.96 11.94
N ALA A 46 23.63 -7.93 12.86
CA ALA A 46 22.41 -8.68 13.14
C ALA A 46 21.25 -7.78 13.62
N LYS A 47 21.55 -6.82 14.52
CA LYS A 47 20.55 -5.86 15.03
C LYS A 47 20.02 -4.94 13.92
N PHE A 48 20.91 -4.41 13.08
CA PHE A 48 20.52 -3.56 11.95
C PHE A 48 19.66 -4.31 10.93
N MET A 49 20.01 -5.56 10.66
CA MET A 49 19.25 -6.48 9.80
C MET A 49 17.84 -6.78 10.34
N GLN A 50 17.73 -7.01 11.65
CA GLN A 50 16.45 -7.25 12.33
C GLN A 50 15.55 -6.01 12.17
N GLU A 51 16.08 -4.82 12.46
CA GLU A 51 15.34 -3.56 12.36
C GLU A 51 14.85 -3.30 10.92
N LEU A 52 15.71 -3.57 9.93
CA LEU A 52 15.34 -3.45 8.51
C LEU A 52 14.21 -4.40 8.12
N ARG A 53 14.25 -5.67 8.58
CA ARG A 53 13.15 -6.63 8.33
C ARG A 53 11.85 -6.19 8.96
N ASP A 54 11.89 -5.73 10.22
CA ASP A 54 10.69 -5.28 10.93
C ASP A 54 10.06 -4.07 10.22
N ARG A 55 10.88 -3.15 9.71
CA ARG A 55 10.42 -2.02 8.91
C ARG A 55 9.81 -2.45 7.56
N ILE A 56 10.45 -3.40 6.87
CA ILE A 56 9.88 -3.95 5.62
C ILE A 56 8.52 -4.60 5.89
N ARG A 57 8.39 -5.37 6.97
CA ARG A 57 7.14 -6.02 7.35
C ARG A 57 6.05 -5.01 7.66
N ALA A 58 6.36 -3.96 8.42
CA ALA A 58 5.42 -2.89 8.73
C ALA A 58 4.94 -2.16 7.45
N LEU A 59 5.83 -1.93 6.48
CA LEU A 59 5.45 -1.36 5.19
C LEU A 59 4.53 -2.29 4.39
N GLU A 60 4.78 -3.60 4.41
CA GLU A 60 3.92 -4.58 3.73
C GLU A 60 2.54 -4.69 4.37
N ASP A 61 2.45 -4.68 5.70
CA ASP A 61 1.16 -4.68 6.41
C ASP A 61 0.37 -3.40 6.13
N ARG A 62 1.05 -2.24 6.11
CA ARG A 62 0.41 -0.97 5.72
C ARG A 62 -0.08 -0.99 4.27
N LYS A 63 0.69 -1.55 3.33
CA LYS A 63 0.28 -1.71 1.93
C LYS A 63 -0.97 -2.58 1.82
N ARG A 64 -1.06 -3.69 2.57
CA ARG A 64 -2.26 -4.55 2.59
C ARG A 64 -3.49 -3.81 3.12
N ALA A 65 -3.34 -3.04 4.19
CA ALA A 65 -4.44 -2.25 4.75
C ALA A 65 -4.99 -1.23 3.73
N LEU A 66 -4.10 -0.54 3.00
CA LEU A 66 -4.48 0.41 1.96
C LEU A 66 -5.20 -0.26 0.78
N LEU A 67 -4.76 -1.46 0.37
CA LEU A 67 -5.43 -2.22 -0.70
C LEU A 67 -6.85 -2.64 -0.29
N LEU A 68 -7.03 -3.08 0.96
CA LEU A 68 -8.36 -3.41 1.48
C LEU A 68 -9.27 -2.18 1.54
N GLU A 69 -8.74 -1.03 1.96
CA GLU A 69 -9.49 0.24 1.97
C GLU A 69 -9.90 0.65 0.54
N GLN A 70 -8.99 0.52 -0.43
CA GLN A 70 -9.28 0.78 -1.84
C GLN A 70 -10.40 -0.11 -2.38
N GLU A 71 -10.37 -1.42 -2.09
CA GLU A 71 -11.40 -2.36 -2.53
C GLU A 71 -12.79 -1.98 -1.97
N VAL A 72 -12.86 -1.64 -0.68
CA VAL A 72 -14.10 -1.20 -0.03
C VAL A 72 -14.65 0.06 -0.68
N LEU A 73 -13.78 1.03 -1.01
CA LEU A 73 -14.19 2.27 -1.67
C LEU A 73 -14.70 2.04 -3.10
N ILE A 74 -14.05 1.15 -3.86
CA ILE A 74 -14.49 0.78 -5.21
C ILE A 74 -15.86 0.10 -5.17
N VAL A 75 -16.05 -0.85 -4.26
CA VAL A 75 -17.33 -1.57 -4.10
C VAL A 75 -18.45 -0.61 -3.71
N ARG A 76 -18.19 0.32 -2.78
CA ARG A 76 -19.15 1.37 -2.40
C ARG A 76 -19.50 2.28 -3.57
N ALA A 77 -18.49 2.79 -4.28
CA ALA A 77 -18.72 3.65 -5.44
C ALA A 77 -19.50 2.94 -6.56
N ALA A 78 -19.30 1.63 -6.75
CA ALA A 78 -20.07 0.82 -7.68
C ALA A 78 -21.52 0.61 -7.23
N ALA A 79 -21.75 0.46 -5.92
CA ALA A 79 -23.09 0.35 -5.35
C ALA A 79 -23.88 1.67 -5.46
N ASP A 80 -23.24 2.81 -5.24
CA ASP A 80 -23.82 4.14 -5.44
C ASP A 80 -24.07 4.47 -6.92
N ALA A 81 -23.32 3.85 -7.84
CA ALA A 81 -23.52 4.01 -9.27
C ALA A 81 -24.63 3.11 -9.87
N ALA A 82 -25.17 2.15 -9.10
CA ALA A 82 -26.24 1.27 -9.55
C ALA A 82 -27.61 2.01 -9.46
N PRO A 83 -28.35 2.17 -10.58
CA PRO A 83 -29.68 2.76 -10.52
C PRO A 83 -30.64 1.84 -9.73
N PRO A 84 -31.63 2.41 -9.00
CA PRO A 84 -32.60 1.61 -8.26
C PRO A 84 -33.34 0.67 -9.23
N PRO A 85 -33.71 -0.55 -8.78
CA PRO A 85 -34.48 -1.46 -9.62
C PRO A 85 -35.78 -0.76 -10.04
N ASN A 86 -36.03 -0.70 -11.35
CA ASN A 86 -37.22 -0.09 -11.93
C ASN A 86 -38.48 -0.57 -11.17
N PRO A 87 -39.34 0.32 -10.66
CA PRO A 87 -40.60 -0.11 -10.09
C PRO A 87 -41.45 -0.78 -11.19
N PRO A 88 -42.27 -1.79 -10.84
CA PRO A 88 -43.09 -2.48 -11.82
C PRO A 88 -44.00 -1.47 -12.52
N ARG A 89 -43.94 -1.45 -13.85
CA ARG A 89 -44.83 -0.66 -14.69
C ARG A 89 -46.22 -1.26 -14.55
N ASN A 90 -47.05 -0.68 -13.67
CA ASN A 90 -48.47 -1.00 -13.62
C ASN A 90 -49.10 -0.50 -14.92
N GLU A 91 -49.31 -1.41 -15.86
CA GLU A 91 -50.15 -1.19 -17.03
C GLU A 91 -51.62 -1.24 -16.56
N HIS A 92 -52.31 -0.11 -16.66
CA HIS A 92 -53.75 0.03 -16.47
C HIS A 92 -54.45 0.06 -17.82
#